data_AF-A0A7S3WYW6-F1
#
_entry.id   AF-A0A7S3WYW6-F1
#
_cell.length_a   1.000
_cell.length_b   1.000
_cell.length_c   1.000
_cell.angle_alpha   90.00
_cell.angle_beta   90.00
_cell.angle_gamma   90.00
#
_symmetry.space_group_name_H-M   'P 1'
#
loop_
_entity.id
_entity.type
_entity.pdbx_description
1 polymer ?
#
loop_
_entity_poly.entity_id
_entity_poly.type
_entity_poly.pdbx_seq_one_letter_code
_entity_poly.pdbx_strand_id
1 'polypeptide(L)'
;SSDRKGAAFLGRPLNGASAPATVGSVVFSVALADGAACAGSLALVEGAFDFCRQQLTGRPVPMFVATLGAQPVSTGQAMHPLHGGLLGLARTVRSEQPTADLTYLDVTSAGRPAVCDALGAVSRAALAGKKLEPEVAVSTDVSRRVPRLAEAAQSLGGPIRMHFDARGAVSNLRIVPQIGAEDEEPVAGETRLHVKAVGLNFRDVLN
;
A
#
# COMPACT_ATOMS: atom_id res chain seq x y z
N SER A 1 9.75 -22.84 -25.03
CA SER A 1 11.10 -22.36 -24.67
C SER A 1 11.18 -20.88 -24.96
N SER A 2 10.96 -20.04 -23.94
CA SER A 2 11.09 -18.58 -24.03
C SER A 2 11.43 -18.09 -22.62
N ASP A 3 12.73 -17.91 -22.43
CA ASP A 3 13.39 -17.48 -21.20
C ASP A 3 13.12 -15.98 -20.98
N ARG A 4 12.21 -15.63 -20.05
CA ARG A 4 11.98 -14.22 -19.65
C ARG A 4 12.73 -13.92 -18.37
N LYS A 5 13.92 -13.35 -18.55
CA LYS A 5 14.80 -12.87 -17.49
C LYS A 5 14.14 -11.75 -16.69
N GLY A 6 14.14 -11.87 -15.36
CA GLY A 6 13.87 -10.75 -14.46
C GLY A 6 14.87 -9.63 -14.72
N ALA A 7 14.37 -8.43 -15.00
CA ALA A 7 15.21 -7.28 -15.32
C ALA A 7 15.58 -6.56 -14.02
N ALA A 8 16.78 -6.79 -13.51
CA ALA A 8 17.44 -5.86 -12.60
C ALA A 8 17.96 -4.68 -13.44
N PHE A 9 17.31 -3.52 -13.35
CA PHE A 9 17.74 -2.33 -14.09
C PHE A 9 18.83 -1.60 -13.32
N LEU A 10 20.10 -1.84 -13.67
CA LEU A 10 21.23 -1.04 -13.21
C LEU A 10 21.35 0.19 -14.13
N GLY A 11 20.99 1.37 -13.65
CA GLY A 11 21.11 2.61 -14.43
C GLY A 11 22.57 2.90 -14.79
N ARG A 12 22.89 2.97 -16.09
CA ARG A 12 24.21 3.43 -16.60
C ARG A 12 24.25 4.97 -16.63
N PRO A 13 25.36 5.62 -16.25
CA PRO A 13 25.49 7.07 -16.39
C PRO A 13 25.56 7.47 -17.87
N LEU A 14 24.81 8.49 -18.25
CA LEU A 14 24.93 9.16 -19.54
C LEU A 14 26.14 10.09 -19.47
N ASN A 15 27.20 9.79 -20.24
CA ASN A 15 28.39 10.62 -20.31
C ASN A 15 28.10 11.91 -21.11
N GLY A 16 28.29 13.06 -20.47
CA GLY A 16 28.24 14.38 -21.07
C GLY A 16 28.68 15.47 -20.08
N ALA A 17 29.99 15.67 -19.97
CA ALA A 17 30.75 16.81 -19.42
C ALA A 17 30.14 17.70 -18.29
N SER A 18 30.57 17.48 -17.05
CA SER A 18 31.21 18.45 -16.12
C SER A 18 31.52 17.73 -14.78
N ALA A 19 32.47 18.25 -14.00
CA ALA A 19 33.21 17.65 -12.87
C ALA A 19 32.37 16.86 -11.80
N PRO A 20 32.99 15.96 -11.00
CA PRO A 20 32.30 14.84 -10.38
C PRO A 20 31.50 15.28 -9.15
N ALA A 21 30.19 15.44 -9.32
CA ALA A 21 29.28 15.15 -8.22
C ALA A 21 29.25 13.63 -8.07
N THR A 22 29.69 13.12 -6.94
CA THR A 22 29.68 11.68 -6.58
C THR A 22 28.31 11.11 -6.94
N VAL A 23 28.23 10.34 -8.03
CA VAL A 23 26.96 9.75 -8.47
C VAL A 23 26.59 8.69 -7.44
N GLY A 24 25.74 9.05 -6.49
CA GLY A 24 25.10 8.10 -5.59
C GLY A 24 24.29 7.13 -6.44
N SER A 25 24.69 5.87 -6.49
CA SER A 25 23.93 4.83 -7.19
C SER A 25 22.62 4.59 -6.45
N VAL A 26 21.50 4.64 -7.17
CA VAL A 26 20.18 4.26 -6.65
C VAL A 26 19.81 2.88 -7.18
N VAL A 27 19.41 1.97 -6.29
CA VAL A 27 19.04 0.59 -6.65
C VAL A 27 17.52 0.40 -6.51
N PHE A 28 16.89 -0.17 -7.53
CA PHE A 28 15.47 -0.51 -7.55
C PHE A 28 15.27 -2.02 -7.55
N SER A 29 14.44 -2.52 -6.64
CA SER A 29 13.80 -3.83 -6.77
C SER A 29 12.32 -3.63 -7.04
N VAL A 30 11.84 -4.21 -8.14
CA VAL A 30 10.53 -3.92 -8.70
C VAL A 30 9.76 -5.22 -8.85
N ALA A 31 8.78 -5.44 -7.96
CA ALA A 31 7.91 -6.61 -8.01
C ALA A 31 6.62 -6.26 -8.79
N LEU A 32 6.72 -6.25 -10.13
CA LEU A 32 5.60 -6.01 -11.05
C LEU A 32 5.12 -7.34 -11.63
N ALA A 33 4.24 -8.02 -10.92
CA ALA A 33 3.50 -9.15 -11.48
C ALA A 33 2.02 -8.81 -11.53
N ASP A 34 1.43 -8.87 -12.73
CA ASP A 34 0.00 -9.18 -12.83
C ASP A 34 -0.20 -10.57 -12.24
N GLY A 35 -1.18 -10.74 -11.34
CA GLY A 35 -1.36 -11.93 -10.49
C GLY A 35 -1.47 -13.29 -11.20
N ALA A 36 -1.36 -13.36 -12.53
CA ALA A 36 -1.40 -14.56 -13.34
C ALA A 36 -0.05 -15.34 -13.44
N ALA A 37 1.10 -14.77 -13.04
CA ALA A 37 2.42 -15.41 -13.23
C ALA A 37 3.14 -15.72 -11.89
N CYS A 38 2.72 -16.78 -11.19
CA CYS A 38 3.30 -17.19 -9.90
C CYS A 38 4.77 -17.65 -9.96
N ALA A 39 5.28 -18.12 -11.10
CA ALA A 39 6.62 -18.72 -11.19
C ALA A 39 7.77 -17.71 -11.01
N GLY A 40 7.55 -16.42 -11.25
CA GLY A 40 8.58 -15.37 -11.09
C GLY A 40 8.53 -14.63 -9.74
N SER A 41 7.48 -14.84 -8.94
CA SER A 41 7.25 -14.09 -7.70
C SER A 41 8.33 -14.37 -6.64
N LEU A 42 8.74 -15.63 -6.49
CA LEU A 42 9.77 -16.03 -5.52
C LEU A 42 11.13 -15.42 -5.85
N ALA A 43 11.55 -15.48 -7.11
CA ALA A 43 12.83 -14.90 -7.55
C ALA A 43 12.87 -13.36 -7.34
N LEU A 44 11.72 -12.67 -7.49
CA LEU A 44 11.63 -11.23 -7.19
C LEU A 44 11.78 -10.94 -5.69
N VAL A 45 11.19 -11.79 -4.84
CA VAL A 45 11.33 -11.67 -3.38
C VAL A 45 12.76 -11.99 -2.94
N GLU A 46 13.39 -13.02 -3.50
CA GLU A 46 14.80 -13.36 -3.25
C GLU A 46 15.72 -12.19 -3.65
N GLY A 47 15.53 -11.62 -4.84
CA GLY A 47 16.28 -10.44 -5.26
C GLY A 47 16.07 -9.24 -4.33
N ALA A 48 14.83 -8.98 -3.90
CA ALA A 48 14.54 -7.94 -2.91
C ALA A 48 15.24 -8.21 -1.57
N PHE A 49 15.36 -9.47 -1.15
CA PHE A 49 16.07 -9.86 0.06
C PHE A 49 17.58 -9.58 -0.05
N ASP A 50 18.21 -10.00 -1.15
CA ASP A 50 19.63 -9.72 -1.41
C ASP A 50 19.94 -8.22 -1.42
N PHE A 51 19.05 -7.42 -2.00
CA PHE A 51 19.14 -5.97 -1.97
C PHE A 51 18.98 -5.41 -0.55
N CYS A 52 17.99 -5.88 0.21
CA CYS A 52 17.82 -5.49 1.61
C CYS A 52 19.06 -5.83 2.46
N ARG A 53 19.72 -6.96 2.21
CA ARG A 53 20.97 -7.34 2.90
C ARG A 53 22.10 -6.34 2.65
N GLN A 54 22.15 -5.67 1.50
CA GLN A 54 23.16 -4.63 1.24
C GLN A 54 23.02 -3.44 2.19
N GLN A 55 21.81 -3.15 2.68
CA GLN A 55 21.58 -2.09 3.66
C GLN A 55 22.22 -2.36 5.02
N LEU A 56 22.45 -3.64 5.34
CA LEU A 56 23.10 -4.08 6.58
C LEU A 56 24.64 -3.98 6.51
N THR A 57 25.19 -3.59 5.36
CA THR A 57 26.63 -3.33 5.22
C THR A 57 26.97 -1.92 5.74
N GLY A 58 28.24 -1.68 6.11
CA GLY A 58 28.67 -0.39 6.67
C GLY A 58 28.61 0.83 5.73
N ARG A 59 28.13 0.67 4.49
CA ARG A 59 27.97 1.75 3.50
C ARG A 59 26.62 1.61 2.78
N PRO A 60 25.49 1.89 3.45
CA PRO A 60 24.18 1.80 2.83
C PRO A 60 24.07 2.77 1.65
N VAL A 61 23.50 2.29 0.55
CA VAL A 61 23.17 3.10 -0.64
C VAL A 61 21.65 3.32 -0.70
N PRO A 62 21.18 4.48 -1.19
CA PRO A 62 19.74 4.72 -1.33
C PRO A 62 19.09 3.63 -2.19
N MET A 63 18.05 3.00 -1.65
CA MET A 63 17.39 1.85 -2.25
C MET A 63 15.87 1.96 -2.18
N PHE A 64 15.22 1.51 -3.25
CA PHE A 64 13.78 1.53 -3.39
C PHE A 64 13.24 0.13 -3.62
N VAL A 65 12.25 -0.26 -2.83
CA VAL A 65 11.46 -1.47 -3.04
C VAL A 65 10.09 -1.04 -3.53
N ALA A 66 9.73 -1.43 -4.75
CA ALA A 66 8.50 -1.00 -5.40
C ALA A 66 7.50 -2.15 -5.59
N THR A 67 6.24 -1.89 -5.27
CA THR A 67 5.09 -2.80 -5.48
C THR A 67 3.98 -2.13 -6.30
N LEU A 68 3.06 -2.95 -6.83
CA LEU A 68 1.91 -2.49 -7.61
C LEU A 68 0.61 -2.82 -6.86
N GLY A 69 -0.02 -1.81 -6.27
CA GLY A 69 -1.30 -1.93 -5.58
C GLY A 69 -1.29 -2.93 -4.42
N ALA A 70 -0.15 -3.09 -3.74
CA ALA A 70 -0.04 -4.01 -2.61
C ALA A 70 -0.78 -3.50 -1.36
N GLN A 71 -1.08 -2.20 -1.28
CA GLN A 71 -1.72 -1.56 -0.15
C GLN A 71 -3.07 -0.92 -0.52
N PRO A 72 -4.02 -0.87 0.42
CA PRO A 72 -5.22 -0.07 0.27
C PRO A 72 -4.87 1.40 0.53
N VAL A 73 -4.97 2.24 -0.50
CA VAL A 73 -4.62 3.66 -0.40
C VAL A 73 -5.87 4.54 -0.42
N SER A 74 -6.95 4.05 -1.06
CA SER A 74 -8.26 4.69 -1.13
C SER A 74 -9.36 3.64 -1.02
N THR A 75 -10.54 4.07 -0.58
CA THR A 75 -11.73 3.21 -0.52
C THR A 75 -12.14 2.73 -1.92
N GLY A 76 -12.48 1.44 -2.04
CA GLY A 76 -12.92 0.85 -3.31
C GLY A 76 -11.82 0.55 -4.33
N GLN A 77 -10.55 0.78 -4.00
CA GLN A 77 -9.43 0.47 -4.89
C GLN A 77 -9.17 -1.05 -4.94
N ALA A 78 -8.96 -1.59 -6.14
CA ALA A 78 -8.48 -2.95 -6.31
C ALA A 78 -7.08 -3.13 -5.69
N MET A 79 -6.85 -4.29 -5.07
CA MET A 79 -5.60 -4.63 -4.40
C MET A 79 -4.96 -5.87 -5.02
N HIS A 80 -3.62 -5.86 -5.05
CA HIS A 80 -2.77 -6.97 -5.45
C HIS A 80 -1.76 -7.28 -4.32
N PRO A 81 -2.20 -7.94 -3.23
CA PRO A 81 -1.41 -8.09 -2.02
C PRO A 81 -0.26 -9.11 -2.13
N LEU A 82 0.01 -9.66 -3.32
CA LEU A 82 1.02 -10.70 -3.56
C LEU A 82 2.40 -10.33 -2.98
N HIS A 83 2.76 -9.05 -3.05
CA HIS A 83 4.05 -8.54 -2.57
C HIS A 83 3.93 -7.68 -1.30
N GLY A 84 2.79 -7.71 -0.60
CA GLY A 84 2.57 -6.91 0.61
C GLY A 84 3.55 -7.21 1.75
N GLY A 85 4.12 -8.43 1.80
CA GLY A 85 5.16 -8.79 2.76
C GLY A 85 6.46 -7.98 2.65
N LEU A 86 6.75 -7.40 1.48
CA LEU A 86 7.95 -6.57 1.28
C LEU A 86 7.92 -5.29 2.13
N LEU A 87 6.72 -4.79 2.49
CA LEU A 87 6.60 -3.67 3.43
C LEU A 87 7.11 -4.06 4.82
N GLY A 88 6.71 -5.23 5.31
CA GLY A 88 7.15 -5.77 6.60
C GLY A 88 8.66 -6.00 6.63
N LEU A 89 9.21 -6.53 5.53
CA LEU A 89 10.66 -6.68 5.36
C LEU A 89 11.38 -5.34 5.42
N ALA A 90 10.92 -4.34 4.66
CA ALA A 90 11.53 -3.01 4.65
C ALA A 90 11.48 -2.32 6.04
N ARG A 91 10.37 -2.49 6.78
CA ARG A 91 10.26 -2.03 8.17
C ARG A 91 11.26 -2.72 9.09
N THR A 92 11.41 -4.04 8.95
CA THR A 92 12.35 -4.85 9.75
C THR A 92 13.80 -4.40 9.51
N VAL A 93 14.21 -4.26 8.25
CA VAL A 93 15.55 -3.79 7.87
C VAL A 93 15.85 -2.43 8.49
N ARG A 94 14.90 -1.48 8.44
CA ARG A 94 15.08 -0.16 9.06
C ARG A 94 15.12 -0.22 10.59
N SER A 95 14.43 -1.17 11.21
CA SER A 95 14.47 -1.35 12.67
C SER A 95 15.77 -1.97 13.15
N GLU A 96 16.35 -2.89 12.37
CA GLU A 96 17.62 -3.56 12.69
C GLU A 96 18.84 -2.69 12.34
N GLN A 97 18.74 -1.91 11.27
CA GLN A 97 19.78 -0.98 10.83
C GLN A 97 19.19 0.43 10.66
N PRO A 98 19.24 1.28 11.71
CA PRO A 98 18.68 2.63 11.66
C PRO A 98 19.34 3.55 10.62
N THR A 99 20.55 3.21 10.14
CA THR A 99 21.24 3.94 9.07
C THR A 99 20.85 3.47 7.66
N ALA A 100 19.98 2.46 7.53
CA ALA A 100 19.53 1.96 6.23
C ALA A 100 18.78 3.05 5.46
N ASP A 101 19.11 3.21 4.18
CA ASP A 101 18.45 4.16 3.28
C ASP A 101 17.52 3.39 2.33
N LEU A 102 16.46 2.82 2.94
CA LEU A 102 15.51 1.95 2.27
C LEU A 102 14.11 2.56 2.27
N THR A 103 13.62 2.93 1.09
CA THR A 103 12.28 3.46 0.89
C THR A 103 11.38 2.42 0.24
N TYR A 104 10.19 2.23 0.79
CA TYR A 104 9.14 1.41 0.21
C TYR A 104 8.18 2.27 -0.62
N LEU A 105 7.90 1.86 -1.84
CA LEU A 105 7.04 2.57 -2.79
C LEU A 105 5.90 1.66 -3.28
N ASP A 106 4.65 1.97 -2.98
CA ASP A 106 3.51 1.29 -3.61
C ASP A 106 2.90 2.17 -4.70
N VAL A 107 2.80 1.65 -5.92
CA VAL A 107 2.16 2.36 -7.03
C VAL A 107 0.78 1.77 -7.22
N THR A 108 -0.28 2.56 -7.05
CA THR A 108 -1.65 2.01 -7.07
C THR A 108 -2.23 1.80 -8.46
N SER A 109 -1.55 2.28 -9.50
CA SER A 109 -2.09 2.32 -10.85
C SER A 109 -1.71 1.09 -11.68
N ALA A 110 -2.67 0.54 -12.42
CA ALA A 110 -2.50 -0.61 -13.32
C ALA A 110 -1.73 -0.27 -14.63
N GLY A 111 -1.08 0.91 -14.72
CA GLY A 111 -0.45 1.38 -15.96
C GLY A 111 1.07 1.56 -15.83
N ARG A 112 1.84 0.90 -16.72
CA ARG A 112 3.31 1.05 -16.81
C ARG A 112 3.84 2.50 -16.81
N PRO A 113 3.22 3.48 -17.51
CA PRO A 113 3.72 4.86 -17.52
C PRO A 113 3.75 5.50 -16.13
N ALA A 114 2.69 5.30 -15.34
CA ALA A 114 2.58 5.86 -14.01
C ALA A 114 3.59 5.25 -13.02
N VAL A 115 3.98 3.98 -13.20
CA VAL A 115 5.09 3.36 -12.45
C VAL A 115 6.42 4.05 -12.79
N CYS A 116 6.72 4.25 -14.07
CA CYS A 116 7.94 4.92 -14.51
C CYS A 116 8.03 6.37 -14.01
N ASP A 117 6.92 7.11 -14.02
CA ASP A 117 6.87 8.48 -13.54
C ASP A 117 7.05 8.57 -12.02
N ALA A 118 6.40 7.67 -11.27
CA ALA A 118 6.55 7.56 -9.83
C ALA A 118 8.00 7.24 -9.45
N LEU A 119 8.59 6.21 -10.08
CA LEU A 119 9.99 5.85 -9.89
C LEU A 119 10.90 7.02 -10.24
N GLY A 120 10.73 7.63 -11.41
CA GLY A 120 11.57 8.75 -11.85
C GLY A 120 11.51 9.97 -10.91
N ALA A 121 10.33 10.29 -10.38
CA ALA A 121 10.16 11.39 -9.43
C ALA A 121 10.84 11.10 -8.08
N VAL A 122 10.79 9.84 -7.63
CA VAL A 122 11.44 9.39 -6.40
C VAL A 122 12.96 9.31 -6.58
N SER A 123 13.46 8.78 -7.70
CA SER A 123 14.89 8.75 -8.04
C SER A 123 15.49 10.15 -8.03
N ARG A 124 14.82 11.12 -8.67
CA ARG A 124 15.30 12.51 -8.73
C ARG A 124 15.38 13.14 -7.34
N ALA A 125 14.42 12.85 -6.46
CA ALA A 125 14.45 13.35 -5.10
C ALA A 125 15.61 12.75 -4.29
N ALA A 126 15.83 11.44 -4.42
CA ALA A 126 16.94 10.73 -3.78
C ALA A 126 18.31 11.25 -4.23
N LEU A 127 18.50 11.39 -5.55
CA LEU A 127 19.73 11.93 -6.14
C LEU A 127 19.99 13.39 -5.76
N ALA A 128 18.92 14.16 -5.48
CA ALA A 128 19.02 15.52 -4.97
C ALA A 128 19.33 15.58 -3.47
N GLY A 129 19.60 14.46 -2.80
CA GLY A 129 19.87 14.38 -1.37
C GLY A 129 18.67 14.74 -0.49
N LYS A 130 17.45 14.74 -1.05
CA LYS A 130 16.23 15.01 -0.28
C LYS A 130 15.89 13.77 0.52
N LYS A 131 15.75 13.93 1.84
CA LYS A 131 15.27 12.87 2.72
C LYS A 131 13.83 12.52 2.33
N LEU A 132 13.63 11.29 1.86
CA LEU A 132 12.32 10.77 1.51
C LEU A 132 11.64 10.18 2.74
N GLU A 133 10.32 10.18 2.72
CA GLU A 133 9.53 9.37 3.66
C GLU A 133 9.84 7.89 3.41
N PRO A 134 9.98 7.07 4.47
CA PRO A 134 10.41 5.67 4.34
C PRO A 134 9.36 4.78 3.66
N GLU A 135 8.11 5.25 3.59
CA GLU A 135 6.97 4.55 3.01
C GLU A 135 6.13 5.56 2.23
N VAL A 136 5.92 5.30 0.93
CA VAL A 136 5.15 6.18 0.05
C VAL A 136 4.22 5.34 -0.81
N ALA A 137 2.96 5.72 -0.87
CA ALA A 137 2.02 5.25 -1.87
C ALA A 137 1.80 6.35 -2.91
N VAL A 138 1.87 6.01 -4.20
CA VAL A 138 1.62 6.92 -5.32
C VAL A 138 0.36 6.49 -6.03
N SER A 139 -0.61 7.39 -6.05
CA SER A 139 -1.92 7.17 -6.61
C SER A 139 -2.02 7.57 -8.09
N THR A 140 -3.07 7.15 -8.79
CA THR A 140 -3.32 7.46 -10.22
C THR A 140 -3.43 8.95 -10.50
N ASP A 141 -3.88 9.73 -9.52
CA ASP A 141 -3.93 11.20 -9.51
C ASP A 141 -2.58 11.84 -9.19
N VAL A 142 -1.49 11.07 -9.18
CA VAL A 142 -0.12 11.49 -8.83
C VAL A 142 -0.02 12.00 -7.37
N SER A 143 -1.08 11.82 -6.58
CA SER A 143 -1.04 12.15 -5.15
C SER A 143 -0.13 11.16 -4.42
N ARG A 144 0.68 11.69 -3.51
CA ARG A 144 1.56 10.91 -2.64
C ARG A 144 0.89 10.80 -1.29
N ARG A 145 0.68 9.57 -0.82
CA ARG A 145 0.18 9.27 0.51
C ARG A 145 1.27 8.58 1.32
N VAL A 146 1.31 8.89 2.60
CA VAL A 146 2.30 8.35 3.53
C VAL A 146 1.54 7.74 4.69
N PRO A 147 1.80 6.46 5.05
CA PRO A 147 1.10 5.83 6.14
C PRO A 147 1.51 6.48 7.47
N ARG A 148 0.51 6.72 8.32
CA ARG A 148 0.67 7.16 9.70
C ARG A 148 -0.16 6.24 10.58
N LEU A 149 0.43 5.79 11.68
CA LEU A 149 -0.29 5.01 12.67
C LEU A 149 -1.32 5.92 13.34
N ALA A 150 -2.57 5.48 13.37
CA ALA A 150 -3.67 6.12 14.06
C ALA A 150 -4.42 5.06 14.87
N GLU A 151 -5.09 5.49 15.94
CA GLU A 151 -5.96 4.60 16.70
C GLU A 151 -7.10 4.12 15.80
N ALA A 152 -7.36 2.81 15.82
CA ALA A 152 -8.48 2.26 15.10
C ALA A 152 -9.79 2.74 15.76
N ALA A 153 -10.82 3.01 14.96
CA ALA A 153 -12.13 3.28 15.50
C ALA A 153 -12.58 2.11 16.40
N GLN A 154 -13.11 2.42 17.58
CA GLN A 154 -13.57 1.39 18.52
C GLN A 154 -14.65 0.53 17.86
N SER A 155 -14.49 -0.79 17.97
CA SER A 155 -15.53 -1.72 17.57
C SER A 155 -16.65 -1.69 18.62
N LEU A 156 -17.88 -1.51 18.17
CA LEU A 156 -19.05 -1.66 19.03
C LEU A 156 -19.31 -3.16 19.22
N GLY A 157 -19.39 -3.60 20.48
CA GLY A 157 -19.81 -4.95 20.82
C GLY A 157 -21.33 -5.09 20.82
N GLY A 158 -21.82 -6.31 20.57
CA GLY A 158 -23.26 -6.64 20.60
C GLY A 158 -24.05 -6.21 19.35
N PRO A 159 -25.38 -6.32 19.37
CA PRO A 159 -26.27 -5.88 18.31
C PRO A 159 -26.15 -4.38 18.10
N ILE A 160 -25.97 -4.01 16.85
CA ILE A 160 -25.83 -2.63 16.40
C ILE A 160 -26.88 -2.32 15.35
N ARG A 161 -27.27 -1.06 15.28
CA ARG A 161 -28.10 -0.52 14.21
C ARG A 161 -27.48 0.73 13.62
N MET A 162 -27.77 0.97 12.35
CA MET A 162 -27.46 2.23 11.70
C MET A 162 -28.56 3.24 12.02
N HIS A 163 -28.19 4.40 12.54
CA HIS A 163 -29.09 5.47 12.94
C HIS A 163 -28.77 6.75 12.16
N PHE A 164 -29.83 7.52 11.86
CA PHE A 164 -29.75 8.84 11.25
C PHE A 164 -30.20 9.87 12.27
N ASP A 165 -29.27 10.72 12.73
CA ASP A 165 -29.60 11.80 13.65
C ASP A 165 -30.47 12.88 12.96
N ALA A 166 -30.15 13.19 11.69
CA ALA A 166 -30.89 14.11 10.84
C ALA A 166 -30.69 13.77 9.36
N ARG A 167 -31.70 14.05 8.52
CA ARG A 167 -31.63 13.85 7.07
C ARG A 167 -30.76 14.91 6.37
N GLY A 168 -30.28 14.59 5.17
CA GLY A 168 -29.63 15.56 4.28
C GLY A 168 -28.09 15.54 4.28
N ALA A 169 -27.43 14.74 5.13
CA ALA A 169 -25.98 14.54 5.06
C ALA A 169 -25.57 13.14 5.52
N VAL A 170 -24.66 12.51 4.76
CA VAL A 170 -24.06 11.19 5.09
C VAL A 170 -23.28 11.25 6.41
N SER A 171 -22.78 12.42 6.81
CA SER A 171 -22.12 12.63 8.11
C SER A 171 -23.03 12.40 9.32
N ASN A 172 -24.35 12.37 9.12
CA ASN A 172 -25.33 12.13 10.18
C ASN A 172 -25.60 10.63 10.42
N LEU A 173 -24.96 9.76 9.62
CA LEU A 173 -25.01 8.31 9.81
C LEU A 173 -24.13 7.91 10.98
N ARG A 174 -24.74 7.25 11.96
CA ARG A 174 -24.03 6.69 13.12
C ARG A 174 -24.37 5.22 13.29
N ILE A 175 -23.38 4.45 13.69
CA ILE A 175 -23.61 3.11 14.22
C ILE A 175 -23.85 3.28 15.72
N VAL A 176 -24.97 2.77 16.22
CA VAL A 176 -25.35 2.85 17.64
C VAL A 176 -25.71 1.46 18.16
N PRO A 177 -25.52 1.17 19.45
CA PRO A 177 -26.03 -0.06 20.06
C PRO A 177 -27.55 -0.18 19.90
N GLN A 178 -28.02 -1.40 19.67
CA GLN A 178 -29.44 -1.72 19.63
C GLN A 178 -29.88 -2.22 21.01
N ILE A 179 -30.33 -1.28 21.86
CA ILE A 179 -30.76 -1.57 23.23
C ILE A 179 -32.06 -2.40 23.22
N GLY A 180 -32.12 -3.46 24.03
CA GLY A 180 -33.33 -4.26 24.26
C GLY A 180 -33.64 -5.35 23.24
N ALA A 181 -32.89 -5.43 22.12
CA ALA A 181 -33.18 -6.40 21.05
C ALA A 181 -32.83 -7.85 21.39
N GLU A 182 -31.99 -8.07 22.39
CA GLU A 182 -31.63 -9.42 22.85
C GLU A 182 -32.70 -10.01 23.77
N ASP A 183 -33.39 -9.15 24.52
CA ASP A 183 -34.34 -9.54 25.56
C ASP A 183 -35.76 -9.81 25.01
N GLU A 184 -36.09 -9.34 23.81
CA GLU A 184 -37.42 -9.50 23.20
C GLU A 184 -37.53 -10.74 22.31
N GLU A 185 -38.15 -11.82 22.78
CA GLU A 185 -38.43 -13.00 21.95
C GLU A 185 -39.37 -12.67 20.76
N PRO A 186 -39.12 -13.22 19.56
CA PRO A 186 -40.00 -13.02 18.41
C PRO A 186 -41.42 -13.48 18.70
N VAL A 187 -42.42 -12.69 18.28
CA VAL A 187 -43.83 -13.06 18.40
C VAL A 187 -44.18 -14.12 17.35
N ALA A 188 -45.32 -14.81 17.53
CA ALA A 188 -45.82 -15.77 16.56
C ALA A 188 -45.88 -15.18 15.13
N GLY A 189 -45.12 -15.79 14.21
CA GLY A 189 -45.00 -15.36 12.81
C GLY A 189 -43.74 -14.55 12.51
N GLU A 190 -42.94 -14.20 13.52
CA GLU A 190 -41.66 -13.52 13.36
C GLU A 190 -40.48 -14.48 13.58
N THR A 191 -39.31 -14.10 13.07
CA THR A 191 -38.07 -14.83 13.32
C THR A 191 -36.91 -13.88 13.50
N ARG A 192 -35.97 -14.23 14.37
CA ARG A 192 -34.76 -13.45 14.62
C ARG A 192 -33.67 -13.88 13.66
N LEU A 193 -33.10 -12.92 12.94
CA LEU A 193 -32.01 -13.15 11.99
C LEU A 193 -30.71 -12.55 12.49
N HIS A 194 -29.64 -13.34 12.44
CA HIS A 194 -28.27 -12.86 12.68
C HIS A 194 -27.69 -12.32 11.37
N VAL A 195 -27.96 -11.04 11.11
CA VAL A 195 -27.53 -10.37 9.88
C VAL A 195 -26.00 -10.24 9.83
N LYS A 196 -25.37 -10.77 8.79
CA LYS A 196 -23.91 -10.67 8.55
C LYS A 196 -23.54 -9.57 7.57
N ALA A 197 -24.44 -9.27 6.64
CA ALA A 197 -24.29 -8.21 5.65
C ALA A 197 -25.68 -7.70 5.22
N VAL A 198 -25.76 -6.41 4.91
CA VAL A 198 -26.93 -5.78 4.29
C VAL A 198 -26.48 -5.07 3.02
N GLY A 199 -27.29 -5.16 1.97
CA GLY A 199 -27.10 -4.34 0.77
C GLY A 199 -27.65 -2.94 1.00
N LEU A 200 -26.94 -1.93 0.48
CA LEU A 200 -27.47 -0.57 0.40
C LEU A 200 -28.20 -0.41 -0.94
N ASN A 201 -29.45 0.06 -0.90
CA ASN A 201 -30.23 0.36 -2.09
C ASN A 201 -30.25 1.87 -2.34
N PHE A 202 -30.57 2.28 -3.58
CA PHE A 202 -30.73 3.71 -3.91
C PHE A 202 -31.77 4.42 -3.03
N ARG A 203 -32.84 3.70 -2.64
CA ARG A 203 -33.84 4.22 -1.68
C ARG A 203 -33.20 4.64 -0.36
N ASP A 204 -32.20 3.91 0.11
CA ASP A 204 -31.57 4.13 1.41
C ASP A 204 -30.63 5.35 1.36
N VAL A 205 -30.17 5.74 0.16
CA VAL A 205 -29.35 6.94 -0.07
C VAL A 205 -30.21 8.20 -0.20
N LEU A 206 -31.45 8.07 -0.68
CA LEU A 206 -32.39 9.18 -0.88
C LEU A 206 -33.23 9.52 0.36
N ASN A 207 -33.19 8.67 1.39
CA ASN A 207 -33.88 8.89 2.65
C ASN A 207 -33.15 9.94 3.51
#